data_AF-A0A925PLN7-F1
#
_entry.id   AF-A0A925PLN7-F1
#
_cell.length_a   1.000
_cell.length_b   1.000
_cell.length_c   1.000
_cell.angle_alpha   90.00
_cell.angle_beta   90.00
_cell.angle_gamma   90.00
#
_symmetry.space_group_name_H-M   'P 1'
#
loop_
_entity.id
_entity.type
_entity.pdbx_description
1 polymer ?
#
loop_
_entity_poly.entity_id
_entity_poly.type
_entity_poly.pdbx_seq_one_letter_code
_entity_poly.pdbx_strand_id
1 'polypeptide(L)'
;MSYQLDPELPMSEALRRVAFAELDLAHGALAAPPERHSGVHSSRKCLKRLRSLLLLARPGMPEPAFATLYDRLTAIARGLAPARDAQALIDASNKLERETGAGPGLGPLQSLRAWLHKRRHAAEQNLERSAATDAMRGLLELRPAFAGLAVYPDDFGSLAKGLRRGYRTTRKAFHHAIDTGRDEDLHEWRKGVQHHWRQMQLLAPCWPSELSARVQTARSLSQNLGDDHDISLLCRLVSTPTMIFGSPDETAAFLKRCRKRHRALRKEAGIEGERLFAERSRPFAARIEVYWLLAAGEAAKAAVETRPDNVVAFGDVRTPRAG
;
A
#
# COMPACT_ATOMS: atom_id res chain seq x y z
N MET A 1 -2.96 6.62 14.65
CA MET A 1 -2.58 5.20 14.81
C MET A 1 -1.66 4.78 13.68
N SER A 2 -0.67 3.94 13.95
CA SER A 2 0.22 3.36 12.94
C SER A 2 -0.48 2.20 12.21
N TYR A 3 -0.21 2.03 10.93
CA TYR A 3 -0.69 0.90 10.12
C TYR A 3 0.10 -0.38 10.49
N GLN A 4 -0.26 -1.00 11.61
CA GLN A 4 0.48 -2.07 12.27
C GLN A 4 -0.48 -3.02 12.98
N LEU A 5 -0.26 -4.34 12.87
CA LEU A 5 -1.00 -5.33 13.65
C LEU A 5 -0.36 -5.48 15.03
N ASP A 6 -1.21 -5.58 16.04
CA ASP A 6 -0.83 -5.73 17.43
C ASP A 6 -0.68 -7.23 17.77
N PRO A 7 0.53 -7.73 18.11
CA PRO A 7 0.73 -9.13 18.47
C PRO A 7 0.01 -9.55 19.76
N GLU A 8 -0.42 -8.60 20.59
CA GLU A 8 -1.16 -8.86 21.84
C GLU A 8 -2.62 -9.25 21.63
N LEU A 9 -3.18 -8.92 20.46
CA LEU A 9 -4.59 -9.10 20.16
C LEU A 9 -4.83 -10.41 19.38
N PRO A 10 -5.99 -11.06 19.57
CA PRO A 10 -6.46 -12.08 18.65
C PRO A 10 -6.43 -11.57 17.21
N MET A 11 -6.09 -12.45 16.25
CA MET A 11 -5.75 -12.02 14.89
C MET A 11 -6.90 -11.25 14.21
N SER A 12 -8.13 -11.75 14.34
CA SER A 12 -9.32 -11.11 13.80
C SER A 12 -9.57 -9.74 14.44
N GLU A 13 -9.29 -9.58 15.73
CA GLU A 13 -9.40 -8.29 16.40
C GLU A 13 -8.34 -7.30 15.93
N ALA A 14 -7.07 -7.72 15.85
CA ALA A 14 -5.97 -6.91 15.33
C ALA A 14 -6.29 -6.39 13.91
N LEU A 15 -6.80 -7.27 13.04
CA LEU A 15 -7.20 -6.90 11.68
C LEU A 15 -8.34 -5.87 11.66
N ARG A 16 -9.38 -6.05 12.48
CA ARG A 16 -10.50 -5.10 12.60
C ARG A 16 -10.03 -3.73 13.09
N ARG A 17 -9.19 -3.69 14.12
CA ARG A 17 -8.65 -2.44 14.69
C ARG A 17 -7.90 -1.64 13.63
N VAL A 18 -7.00 -2.28 12.88
CA VAL A 18 -6.26 -1.63 11.78
C VAL A 18 -7.22 -1.19 10.68
N ALA A 19 -8.19 -2.03 10.31
CA ALA A 19 -9.14 -1.70 9.26
C ALA A 19 -9.98 -0.47 9.62
N PHE A 20 -10.51 -0.38 10.83
CA PHE A 20 -11.27 0.78 11.28
C PHE A 20 -10.41 2.04 11.30
N ALA A 21 -9.19 1.97 11.83
CA ALA A 21 -8.28 3.12 11.82
C ALA A 21 -8.01 3.63 10.40
N GLU A 22 -7.78 2.74 9.42
CA GLU A 22 -7.56 3.14 8.03
C GLU A 22 -8.84 3.64 7.33
N LEU A 23 -10.02 3.11 7.67
CA LEU A 23 -11.30 3.65 7.19
C LEU A 23 -11.55 5.06 7.72
N ASP A 24 -11.30 5.29 9.01
CA ASP A 24 -11.47 6.60 9.65
C ASP A 24 -10.50 7.64 9.07
N LEU A 25 -9.23 7.25 8.90
CA LEU A 25 -8.23 8.10 8.23
C LEU A 25 -8.61 8.40 6.77
N ALA A 26 -9.10 7.41 6.03
CA ALA A 26 -9.51 7.58 4.65
C ALA A 26 -10.71 8.52 4.52
N HIS A 27 -11.68 8.40 5.43
CA HIS A 27 -12.87 9.24 5.47
C HIS A 27 -12.54 10.66 5.93
N GLY A 28 -11.82 10.80 7.04
CA GLY A 28 -11.41 12.09 7.59
C GLY A 28 -10.58 12.92 6.59
N ALA A 29 -9.71 12.26 5.81
CA ALA A 29 -8.93 12.94 4.77
C ALA A 29 -9.80 13.56 3.65
N LEU A 30 -11.03 13.09 3.43
CA LEU A 30 -11.93 13.64 2.40
C LEU A 30 -12.95 14.64 2.98
N ALA A 31 -13.11 14.66 4.31
CA ALA A 31 -14.18 15.38 4.98
C ALA A 31 -13.99 16.91 4.99
N ALA A 32 -12.76 17.41 5.00
CA ALA A 32 -12.47 18.85 5.08
C ALA A 32 -12.32 19.49 3.67
N PRO A 33 -13.26 20.34 3.22
CA PRO A 33 -13.23 20.95 1.88
C PRO A 33 -11.94 21.72 1.52
N PRO A 34 -11.32 22.54 2.40
CA PRO A 34 -10.10 23.26 2.00
C PRO A 34 -8.89 22.32 1.80
N GLU A 35 -8.92 21.12 2.39
CA GLU A 35 -7.82 20.14 2.33
C GLU A 35 -8.16 18.91 1.48
N ARG A 36 -9.35 18.86 0.87
CA ARG A 36 -9.85 17.65 0.20
C ARG A 36 -8.95 17.19 -0.94
N HIS A 37 -8.43 18.12 -1.74
CA HIS A 37 -7.51 17.81 -2.84
C HIS A 37 -6.21 17.15 -2.35
N SER A 38 -5.60 17.65 -1.27
CA SER A 38 -4.41 17.04 -0.67
C SER A 38 -4.77 15.73 0.07
N GLY A 39 -5.96 15.69 0.64
CA GLY A 39 -6.56 14.54 1.33
C GLY A 39 -6.84 13.33 0.45
N VAL A 40 -7.12 13.50 -0.85
CA VAL A 40 -7.26 12.38 -1.82
C VAL A 40 -6.04 11.46 -1.80
N HIS A 41 -4.82 12.02 -1.72
CA HIS A 41 -3.60 11.22 -1.67
C HIS A 41 -3.54 10.37 -0.39
N SER A 42 -3.90 10.95 0.75
CA SER A 42 -3.96 10.25 2.03
C SER A 42 -5.04 9.16 2.03
N SER A 43 -6.24 9.46 1.53
CA SER A 43 -7.32 8.48 1.39
C SER A 43 -6.94 7.31 0.48
N ARG A 44 -6.30 7.60 -0.68
CA ARG A 44 -5.77 6.55 -1.58
C ARG A 44 -4.68 5.70 -0.93
N LYS A 45 -3.82 6.27 -0.07
CA LYS A 45 -2.85 5.49 0.69
C LYS A 45 -3.56 4.50 1.63
N CYS A 46 -4.59 4.94 2.33
CA CYS A 46 -5.38 4.11 3.23
C CYS A 46 -6.11 2.99 2.48
N LEU A 47 -6.73 3.28 1.33
CA LEU A 47 -7.36 2.27 0.47
C LEU A 47 -6.36 1.20 -0.02
N LYS A 48 -5.13 1.59 -0.37
CA LYS A 48 -4.08 0.63 -0.74
C LYS A 48 -3.65 -0.24 0.45
N ARG A 49 -3.62 0.32 1.66
CA ARG A 49 -3.33 -0.39 2.91
C ARG A 49 -4.42 -1.40 3.26
N LEU A 50 -5.69 -0.99 3.24
CA LEU A 50 -6.84 -1.89 3.42
C LEU A 50 -6.82 -3.06 2.42
N ARG A 51 -6.58 -2.79 1.14
CA ARG A 51 -6.45 -3.84 0.12
C ARG A 51 -5.29 -4.81 0.37
N SER A 52 -4.17 -4.32 0.91
CA SER A 52 -3.00 -5.15 1.22
C SER A 52 -3.23 -6.00 2.48
N LEU A 53 -3.98 -5.46 3.45
CA LEU A 53 -4.47 -6.19 4.62
C LEU A 53 -5.40 -7.33 4.20
N LEU A 54 -6.39 -7.07 3.35
CA LEU A 54 -7.30 -8.12 2.85
C LEU A 54 -6.56 -9.20 2.05
N LEU A 55 -5.58 -8.84 1.21
CA LEU A 55 -4.78 -9.83 0.49
C LEU A 55 -3.95 -10.71 1.41
N LEU A 56 -3.48 -10.16 2.54
CA LEU A 56 -2.76 -10.92 3.55
C LEU A 56 -3.69 -11.89 4.30
N ALA A 57 -4.88 -11.42 4.67
CA ALA A 57 -5.88 -12.19 5.41
C ALA A 57 -6.64 -13.21 4.55
N ARG A 58 -6.67 -13.04 3.21
CA ARG A 58 -7.50 -13.80 2.27
C ARG A 58 -7.57 -15.31 2.56
N PRO A 59 -6.47 -16.04 2.82
CA PRO A 59 -6.57 -17.49 3.02
C PRO A 59 -7.32 -17.93 4.26
N GLY A 60 -7.52 -17.05 5.24
CA GLY A 60 -8.36 -17.30 6.42
C GLY A 60 -9.80 -16.80 6.27
N MET A 61 -10.13 -16.13 5.16
CA MET A 61 -11.45 -15.52 4.96
C MET A 61 -12.33 -16.41 4.05
N PRO A 62 -13.66 -16.38 4.23
CA PRO A 62 -14.59 -16.86 3.20
C PRO A 62 -14.38 -16.07 1.91
N GLU A 63 -14.17 -16.76 0.78
CA GLU A 63 -13.87 -16.12 -0.50
C GLU A 63 -14.93 -15.09 -0.95
N PRO A 64 -16.26 -15.31 -0.79
CA PRO A 64 -17.25 -14.28 -1.11
C PRO A 64 -17.09 -12.99 -0.30
N ALA A 65 -16.74 -13.10 0.98
CA ALA A 65 -16.52 -11.95 1.85
C ALA A 65 -15.26 -11.17 1.43
N PHE A 66 -14.16 -11.88 1.14
CA PHE A 66 -12.95 -11.26 0.60
C PHE A 66 -13.23 -10.52 -0.72
N ALA A 67 -13.85 -11.19 -1.70
CA ALA A 67 -14.10 -10.64 -3.02
C ALA A 67 -14.94 -9.35 -2.92
N THR A 68 -16.03 -9.40 -2.15
CA THR A 68 -16.93 -8.26 -1.94
C THR A 68 -16.20 -7.06 -1.35
N LEU A 69 -15.45 -7.24 -0.27
CA LEU A 69 -14.70 -6.16 0.38
C LEU A 69 -13.61 -5.60 -0.54
N TYR A 70 -12.87 -6.47 -1.23
CA TYR A 70 -11.79 -6.07 -2.12
C TYR A 70 -12.29 -5.27 -3.32
N ASP A 71 -13.42 -5.67 -3.92
CA ASP A 71 -14.02 -5.01 -5.06
C ASP A 71 -14.60 -3.64 -4.68
N ARG A 72 -15.28 -3.53 -3.53
CA ARG A 72 -15.79 -2.25 -3.02
C ARG A 72 -14.66 -1.25 -2.74
N LEU A 73 -13.58 -1.68 -2.08
CA LEU A 73 -12.39 -0.83 -1.88
C LEU A 73 -11.76 -0.41 -3.22
N THR A 74 -11.76 -1.32 -4.20
CA THR A 74 -11.23 -1.04 -5.53
C THR A 74 -12.10 -0.03 -6.27
N ALA A 75 -13.42 -0.12 -6.18
CA ALA A 75 -14.37 0.83 -6.76
C ALA A 75 -14.18 2.23 -6.17
N ILE A 76 -14.10 2.37 -4.84
CA ILE A 76 -13.83 3.65 -4.17
C ILE A 76 -12.49 4.23 -4.64
N ALA A 77 -11.43 3.41 -4.68
CA ALA A 77 -10.12 3.84 -5.13
C ALA A 77 -10.12 4.28 -6.61
N ARG A 78 -10.92 3.64 -7.47
CA ARG A 78 -11.07 4.04 -8.88
C ARG A 78 -11.78 5.38 -9.00
N GLY A 79 -12.84 5.63 -8.23
CA GLY A 79 -13.54 6.92 -8.20
C GLY A 79 -12.63 8.11 -7.85
N LEU A 80 -11.66 7.89 -6.96
CA LEU A 80 -10.68 8.91 -6.55
C LEU A 80 -9.44 9.00 -7.45
N ALA A 81 -9.28 8.12 -8.45
CA ALA A 81 -8.06 8.08 -9.26
C ALA A 81 -7.85 9.34 -10.12
N PRO A 82 -8.85 9.87 -10.83
CA PRO A 82 -8.66 11.02 -11.72
C PRO A 82 -8.07 12.26 -11.03
N ALA A 83 -8.48 12.53 -9.78
CA ALA A 83 -8.01 13.66 -8.98
C ALA A 83 -6.51 13.55 -8.62
N ARG A 84 -5.93 12.35 -8.63
CA ARG A 84 -4.50 12.12 -8.32
C ARG A 84 -3.63 11.86 -9.56
N ASP A 85 -4.18 11.24 -10.58
CA ASP A 85 -3.40 10.73 -11.72
C ASP A 85 -2.75 11.86 -12.53
N ALA A 86 -3.46 12.96 -12.78
CA ALA A 86 -2.89 14.12 -13.47
C ALA A 86 -1.73 14.74 -12.68
N GLN A 87 -1.89 14.91 -11.37
CA GLN A 87 -0.82 15.41 -10.50
C GLN A 87 0.39 14.46 -10.49
N ALA A 88 0.18 13.14 -10.56
CA ALA A 88 1.28 12.16 -10.56
C ALA A 88 2.13 12.30 -11.82
N LEU A 89 1.49 12.49 -12.97
CA LEU A 89 2.18 12.71 -14.23
C LEU A 89 2.86 14.09 -14.30
N ILE A 90 2.33 15.12 -13.64
CA ILE A 90 3.02 16.40 -13.47
C ILE A 90 4.29 16.21 -12.62
N ASP A 91 4.17 15.53 -11.47
CA ASP A 91 5.31 15.22 -10.59
C ASP A 91 6.39 14.43 -11.35
N ALA A 92 5.99 13.43 -12.13
CA ALA A 92 6.86 12.61 -12.96
C ALA A 92 7.52 13.40 -14.08
N SER A 93 6.79 14.30 -14.75
CA SER A 93 7.34 15.19 -15.79
C SER A 93 8.42 16.10 -15.22
N ASN A 94 8.16 16.72 -14.07
CA ASN A 94 9.13 17.57 -13.37
C ASN A 94 10.35 16.77 -12.90
N LYS A 95 10.14 15.55 -12.40
CA LYS A 95 11.23 14.65 -11.98
C LYS A 95 12.09 14.24 -13.16
N LEU A 96 11.48 13.84 -14.28
CA LEU A 96 12.18 13.49 -15.50
C LEU A 96 13.04 14.66 -15.99
N GLU A 97 12.49 15.88 -16.05
CA GLU A 97 13.22 17.10 -16.42
C GLU A 97 14.45 17.32 -15.52
N ARG A 98 14.29 17.27 -14.19
CA ARG A 98 15.39 17.43 -13.23
C ARG A 98 16.49 16.37 -13.39
N GLU A 99 16.12 15.10 -13.55
CA GLU A 99 17.07 13.99 -13.57
C GLU A 99 17.80 13.83 -14.91
N THR A 100 17.28 14.43 -15.98
CA THR A 100 17.85 14.31 -17.31
C THR A 100 18.47 15.61 -17.84
N GLY A 101 18.29 16.73 -17.12
CA GLY A 101 18.92 18.01 -17.40
C GLY A 101 18.37 18.72 -18.64
N ALA A 102 18.91 19.92 -18.91
CA ALA A 102 18.56 20.68 -20.11
C ALA A 102 18.95 19.93 -21.39
N GLY A 103 18.22 20.14 -22.48
CA GLY A 103 18.55 19.58 -23.81
C GLY A 103 17.32 19.29 -24.69
N PRO A 104 17.51 18.61 -25.82
CA PRO A 104 16.42 18.26 -26.74
C PRO A 104 15.27 17.48 -26.04
N GLY A 105 14.03 17.69 -26.50
CA GLY A 105 12.84 17.02 -25.97
C GLY A 105 12.18 17.70 -24.76
N LEU A 106 12.55 18.95 -24.43
CA LEU A 106 11.86 19.75 -23.40
C LEU A 106 10.55 20.39 -23.89
N GLY A 107 10.41 20.68 -25.19
CA GLY A 107 9.18 21.22 -25.77
C GLY A 107 7.94 20.37 -25.43
N PRO A 108 7.96 19.04 -25.74
CA PRO A 108 6.89 18.13 -25.38
C PRO A 108 6.56 18.10 -23.88
N LEU A 109 7.55 18.24 -23.00
CA LEU A 109 7.34 18.28 -21.55
C LEU A 109 6.55 19.51 -21.10
N GLN A 110 6.78 20.67 -21.71
CA GLN A 110 6.03 21.90 -21.36
C GLN A 110 4.58 21.80 -21.82
N SER A 111 4.35 21.43 -23.09
CA SER A 111 3.01 21.22 -23.65
C SER A 111 2.23 20.16 -22.88
N LEU A 112 2.88 19.05 -22.52
CA LEU A 112 2.29 17.97 -21.74
C LEU A 112 1.88 18.44 -20.34
N ARG A 113 2.73 19.22 -19.66
CA ARG A 113 2.38 19.81 -18.35
C ARG A 113 1.17 20.73 -18.45
N ALA A 114 1.13 21.62 -19.45
CA ALA A 114 -0.01 22.51 -19.65
C ALA A 114 -1.31 21.73 -19.85
N TRP A 115 -1.28 20.66 -20.64
CA TRP A 115 -2.42 19.76 -20.82
C TRP A 115 -2.82 19.04 -19.53
N LEU A 116 -1.84 18.53 -18.77
CA LEU A 116 -2.08 17.86 -17.49
C LEU A 116 -2.67 18.80 -16.44
N HIS A 117 -2.28 20.08 -16.42
CA HIS A 117 -2.87 21.08 -15.54
C HIS A 117 -4.37 21.30 -15.83
N LYS A 118 -4.76 21.39 -17.11
CA LYS A 118 -6.17 21.46 -17.50
C LYS A 118 -6.95 20.22 -17.05
N ARG A 119 -6.36 19.03 -17.24
CA ARG A 119 -6.97 17.76 -16.80
C ARG A 119 -7.10 17.68 -15.29
N ARG A 120 -6.09 18.16 -14.54
CA ARG A 120 -6.12 18.23 -13.08
C ARG A 120 -7.28 19.11 -12.61
N HIS A 121 -7.42 20.30 -13.18
CA HIS A 121 -8.50 21.21 -12.81
C HIS A 121 -9.90 20.61 -13.06
N ALA A 122 -10.10 19.93 -14.20
CA ALA A 122 -11.36 19.22 -14.47
C ALA A 122 -11.64 18.10 -13.46
N ALA A 123 -10.60 17.35 -13.06
CA ALA A 123 -10.73 16.30 -12.05
C ALA A 123 -11.00 16.85 -10.65
N GLU A 124 -10.40 18.00 -10.30
CA GLU A 124 -10.68 18.73 -9.06
C GLU A 124 -12.15 19.15 -8.99
N GLN A 125 -12.72 19.68 -10.08
CA GLN A 125 -14.15 20.02 -10.13
C GLN A 125 -15.06 18.79 -9.96
N ASN A 126 -14.73 17.64 -10.58
CA ASN A 126 -15.49 16.41 -10.41
C ASN A 126 -15.39 15.85 -8.97
N LEU A 127 -14.21 15.97 -8.34
CA LEU A 127 -13.99 15.61 -6.95
C LEU A 127 -14.94 16.35 -6.02
N GLU A 128 -15.02 17.68 -6.17
CA GLU A 128 -15.89 18.53 -5.36
C GLU A 128 -17.37 18.28 -5.61
N ARG A 129 -17.75 17.96 -6.85
CA ARG A 129 -19.16 17.73 -7.22
C ARG A 129 -19.73 16.42 -6.68
N SER A 130 -18.99 15.31 -6.76
CA SER A 130 -19.54 14.00 -6.39
C SER A 130 -18.52 13.00 -5.86
N ALA A 131 -17.34 12.88 -6.47
CA ALA A 131 -16.46 11.75 -6.19
C ALA A 131 -15.97 11.68 -4.74
N ALA A 132 -15.80 12.81 -4.04
CA ALA A 132 -15.48 12.80 -2.62
C ALA A 132 -16.64 12.29 -1.76
N THR A 133 -17.85 12.79 -2.00
CA THR A 133 -19.08 12.37 -1.30
C THR A 133 -19.36 10.88 -1.51
N ASP A 134 -19.23 10.39 -2.76
CA ASP A 134 -19.43 8.99 -3.10
C ASP A 134 -18.40 8.10 -2.40
N ALA A 135 -17.13 8.52 -2.37
CA ALA A 135 -16.07 7.81 -1.69
C ALA A 135 -16.29 7.76 -0.17
N MET A 136 -16.67 8.89 0.45
CA MET A 136 -16.98 8.96 1.87
C MET A 136 -18.16 8.05 2.24
N ARG A 137 -19.23 8.07 1.45
CA ARG A 137 -20.37 7.15 1.62
C ARG A 137 -19.92 5.70 1.53
N GLY A 138 -19.19 5.33 0.48
CA GLY A 138 -18.69 3.96 0.30
C GLY A 138 -17.80 3.50 1.46
N LEU A 139 -16.98 4.39 2.03
CA LEU A 139 -16.15 4.10 3.21
C LEU A 139 -17.01 3.84 4.47
N LEU A 140 -18.08 4.61 4.68
CA LEU A 140 -19.00 4.40 5.80
C LEU A 140 -19.77 3.08 5.67
N GLU A 141 -20.26 2.77 4.48
CA GLU A 141 -20.99 1.53 4.19
C GLU A 141 -20.11 0.27 4.24
N LEU A 142 -18.79 0.42 4.27
CA LEU A 142 -17.86 -0.69 4.48
C LEU A 142 -17.73 -1.07 5.97
N ARG A 143 -18.06 -0.17 6.90
CA ARG A 143 -17.85 -0.39 8.34
C ARG A 143 -18.55 -1.65 8.88
N PRO A 144 -19.84 -1.93 8.57
CA PRO A 144 -20.49 -3.14 9.07
C PRO A 144 -19.83 -4.42 8.57
N ALA A 145 -19.38 -4.44 7.31
CA ALA A 145 -18.69 -5.58 6.73
C ALA A 145 -17.30 -5.80 7.35
N PHE A 146 -16.58 -4.71 7.67
CA PHE A 146 -15.32 -4.81 8.42
C PHE A 146 -15.52 -5.16 9.89
N ALA A 147 -16.65 -4.82 10.51
CA ALA A 147 -16.98 -5.26 11.86
C ALA A 147 -17.07 -6.79 11.97
N GLY A 148 -17.57 -7.45 10.91
CA GLY A 148 -17.62 -8.90 10.79
C GLY A 148 -16.35 -9.54 10.22
N LEU A 149 -15.26 -8.78 10.01
CA LEU A 149 -14.01 -9.33 9.48
C LEU A 149 -13.41 -10.31 10.49
N ALA A 150 -13.23 -11.55 10.04
CA ALA A 150 -12.59 -12.62 10.81
C ALA A 150 -11.77 -13.53 9.89
N VAL A 151 -10.78 -14.19 10.48
CA VAL A 151 -9.95 -15.22 9.82
C VAL A 151 -10.02 -16.54 10.59
N TYR A 152 -9.96 -17.65 9.87
CA TYR A 152 -9.98 -19.00 10.43
C TYR A 152 -8.82 -19.86 9.89
N PRO A 153 -8.03 -20.50 10.78
CA PRO A 153 -7.99 -20.31 12.23
C PRO A 153 -7.65 -18.86 12.63
N ASP A 154 -8.08 -18.44 13.82
CA ASP A 154 -7.89 -17.07 14.35
C ASP A 154 -6.48 -16.86 14.92
N ASP A 155 -5.49 -17.21 14.11
CA ASP A 155 -4.06 -17.14 14.44
C ASP A 155 -3.24 -16.64 13.24
N PHE A 156 -1.93 -16.53 13.44
CA PHE A 156 -1.02 -16.09 12.39
C PHE A 156 -0.90 -17.07 11.21
N GLY A 157 -1.21 -18.35 11.40
CA GLY A 157 -1.10 -19.36 10.34
C GLY A 157 -1.98 -19.03 9.13
N SER A 158 -3.12 -18.37 9.36
CA SER A 158 -3.98 -17.85 8.28
C SER A 158 -3.27 -16.76 7.44
N LEU A 159 -2.58 -15.81 8.09
CA LEU A 159 -1.82 -14.73 7.45
C LEU A 159 -0.50 -15.24 6.83
N ALA A 160 0.16 -16.21 7.46
CA ALA A 160 1.39 -16.82 6.95
C ALA A 160 1.16 -17.46 5.57
N LYS A 161 0.00 -18.10 5.37
CA LYS A 161 -0.44 -18.60 4.05
C LYS A 161 -0.59 -17.45 3.04
N GLY A 162 -1.16 -16.33 3.46
CA GLY A 162 -1.37 -15.14 2.61
C GLY A 162 -0.05 -14.49 2.22
N LEU A 163 0.85 -14.31 3.18
CA LEU A 163 2.19 -13.80 3.00
C LEU A 163 2.98 -14.67 2.03
N ARG A 164 2.97 -16.00 2.24
CA ARG A 164 3.62 -16.97 1.35
C ARG A 164 3.09 -16.87 -0.08
N ARG A 165 1.77 -16.80 -0.26
CA ARG A 165 1.13 -16.70 -1.57
C ARG A 165 1.51 -15.39 -2.27
N GLY A 166 1.30 -14.26 -1.59
CA GLY A 166 1.59 -12.93 -2.13
C GLY A 166 3.06 -12.79 -2.52
N TYR A 167 3.97 -13.14 -1.62
CA TYR A 167 5.41 -13.09 -1.89
C TYR A 167 5.83 -14.00 -3.05
N ARG A 168 5.30 -15.22 -3.14
CA ARG A 168 5.57 -16.13 -4.26
C ARG A 168 5.11 -15.54 -5.59
N THR A 169 3.90 -14.98 -5.64
CA THR A 169 3.36 -14.35 -6.84
C THR A 169 4.21 -13.16 -7.25
N THR A 170 4.55 -12.27 -6.32
CA THR A 170 5.42 -11.11 -6.61
C THR A 170 6.81 -11.54 -7.07
N ARG A 171 7.39 -12.59 -6.47
CA ARG A 171 8.68 -13.13 -6.89
C ARG A 171 8.65 -13.73 -8.30
N LYS A 172 7.55 -14.37 -8.70
CA LYS A 172 7.38 -14.84 -10.08
C LYS A 172 7.25 -13.66 -11.06
N ALA A 173 6.48 -12.64 -10.68
CA ALA A 173 6.33 -11.42 -11.48
C ALA A 173 7.67 -10.68 -11.62
N PHE A 174 8.50 -10.66 -10.58
CA PHE A 174 9.87 -10.15 -10.63
C PHE A 174 10.69 -10.83 -11.74
N HIS A 175 10.86 -12.16 -11.68
CA HIS A 175 11.65 -12.87 -12.69
C HIS A 175 11.08 -12.64 -14.09
N HIS A 176 9.75 -12.74 -14.25
CA HIS A 176 9.12 -12.51 -15.54
C HIS A 176 9.37 -11.10 -16.09
N ALA A 177 9.28 -10.07 -15.25
CA ALA A 177 9.52 -8.68 -15.64
C ALA A 177 10.99 -8.41 -16.01
N ILE A 178 11.94 -9.09 -15.35
CA ILE A 178 13.36 -9.01 -15.71
C ILE A 178 13.63 -9.71 -17.04
N ASP A 179 13.03 -10.88 -17.27
CA ASP A 179 13.23 -11.65 -18.49
C ASP A 179 12.62 -10.95 -19.72
N THR A 180 11.42 -10.36 -19.59
CA THR A 180 10.73 -9.75 -20.74
C THR A 180 11.04 -8.27 -20.93
N GLY A 181 11.32 -7.54 -19.84
CA GLY A 181 11.49 -6.09 -19.85
C GLY A 181 10.27 -5.29 -20.32
N ARG A 182 9.07 -5.90 -20.42
CA ARG A 182 7.84 -5.22 -20.90
C ARG A 182 7.20 -4.37 -19.81
N ASP A 183 6.61 -3.25 -20.21
CA ASP A 183 6.00 -2.27 -19.31
C ASP A 183 4.84 -2.87 -18.49
N GLU A 184 4.04 -3.76 -19.10
CA GLU A 184 2.94 -4.45 -18.44
C GLU A 184 3.43 -5.40 -17.35
N ASP A 185 4.52 -6.14 -17.61
CA ASP A 185 5.09 -7.10 -16.66
C ASP A 185 5.77 -6.38 -15.48
N LEU A 186 6.49 -5.29 -15.76
CA LEU A 186 7.04 -4.39 -14.75
C LEU A 186 5.94 -3.76 -13.89
N HIS A 187 4.82 -3.37 -14.50
CA HIS A 187 3.66 -2.85 -13.78
C HIS A 187 3.01 -3.90 -12.88
N GLU A 188 2.91 -5.15 -13.32
CA GLU A 188 2.38 -6.24 -12.50
C GLU A 188 3.32 -6.54 -11.32
N TRP A 189 4.63 -6.62 -11.56
CA TRP A 189 5.62 -6.76 -10.49
C TRP A 189 5.50 -5.63 -9.46
N ARG A 190 5.36 -4.38 -9.91
CA ARG A 190 5.17 -3.22 -9.04
C ARG A 190 3.96 -3.36 -8.11
N LYS A 191 2.81 -3.85 -8.61
CA LYS A 191 1.62 -4.07 -7.75
C LYS A 191 1.94 -5.03 -6.62
N GLY A 192 2.63 -6.13 -6.93
CA GLY A 192 3.08 -7.10 -5.94
C GLY A 192 4.03 -6.52 -4.90
N VAL A 193 5.01 -5.70 -5.32
CA VAL A 193 5.94 -5.01 -4.40
C VAL A 193 5.19 -4.02 -3.50
N GLN A 194 4.20 -3.29 -4.03
CA GLN A 194 3.37 -2.37 -3.24
C GLN A 194 2.60 -3.08 -2.14
N HIS A 195 2.10 -4.28 -2.41
CA HIS A 195 1.44 -5.11 -1.40
C HIS A 195 2.44 -5.62 -0.37
N HIS A 196 3.57 -6.17 -0.82
CA HIS A 196 4.63 -6.67 0.07
C HIS A 196 5.13 -5.59 1.03
N TRP A 197 5.42 -4.38 0.52
CA TRP A 197 5.82 -3.24 1.36
C TRP A 197 4.83 -2.96 2.48
N ARG A 198 3.53 -2.90 2.16
CA ARG A 198 2.47 -2.64 3.15
C ARG A 198 2.34 -3.79 4.14
N GLN A 199 2.43 -5.03 3.67
CA GLN A 199 2.40 -6.20 4.55
C GLN A 199 3.59 -6.22 5.52
N MET A 200 4.78 -5.84 5.08
CA MET A 200 5.93 -5.69 5.98
C MET A 200 5.76 -4.55 6.97
N GLN A 201 5.15 -3.43 6.56
CA GLN A 201 4.80 -2.35 7.49
C GLN A 201 3.80 -2.82 8.55
N LEU A 202 2.79 -3.59 8.12
CA LEU A 202 1.74 -4.14 8.96
C LEU A 202 2.31 -5.11 10.01
N LEU A 203 3.27 -5.94 9.61
CA LEU A 203 3.88 -6.98 10.44
C LEU A 203 5.10 -6.50 11.24
N ALA A 204 5.57 -5.27 11.00
CA ALA A 204 6.77 -4.71 11.64
C ALA A 204 6.85 -4.89 13.17
N PRO A 205 5.74 -4.82 13.95
CA PRO A 205 5.81 -5.01 15.40
C PRO A 205 6.38 -6.36 15.86
N CYS A 206 6.34 -7.42 15.06
CA CYS A 206 6.89 -8.71 15.52
C CYS A 206 8.43 -8.74 15.58
N TRP A 207 9.10 -7.86 14.83
CA TRP A 207 10.53 -7.60 14.95
C TRP A 207 10.86 -6.26 14.26
N PRO A 208 10.79 -5.13 14.99
CA PRO A 208 10.90 -3.81 14.37
C PRO A 208 12.21 -3.56 13.61
N SER A 209 13.36 -3.95 14.17
CA SER A 209 14.67 -3.71 13.53
C SER A 209 14.86 -4.49 12.23
N GLU A 210 14.54 -5.79 12.22
CA GLU A 210 14.62 -6.64 11.01
C GLU A 210 13.63 -6.19 9.93
N LEU A 211 12.36 -5.97 10.29
CA LEU A 211 11.32 -5.66 9.31
C LEU A 211 11.38 -4.23 8.79
N SER A 212 11.92 -3.28 9.58
CA SER A 212 12.11 -1.89 9.10
C SER A 212 13.05 -1.83 7.91
N ALA A 213 14.14 -2.60 7.91
CA ALA A 213 15.07 -2.68 6.78
C ALA A 213 14.33 -3.18 5.53
N ARG A 214 13.56 -4.26 5.66
CA ARG A 214 12.78 -4.82 4.55
C ARG A 214 11.68 -3.88 4.04
N VAL A 215 11.03 -3.14 4.95
CA VAL A 215 10.06 -2.09 4.60
C VAL A 215 10.73 -1.01 3.75
N GLN A 216 11.93 -0.54 4.11
CA GLN A 216 12.63 0.48 3.33
C GLN A 216 13.05 -0.04 1.96
N THR A 217 13.59 -1.27 1.87
CA THR A 217 13.94 -1.88 0.58
C THR A 217 12.71 -2.02 -0.32
N ALA A 218 11.60 -2.55 0.19
CA ALA A 218 10.37 -2.72 -0.59
C ALA A 218 9.74 -1.38 -0.98
N ARG A 219 9.86 -0.35 -0.13
CA ARG A 219 9.43 1.02 -0.44
C ARG A 219 10.25 1.62 -1.57
N SER A 220 11.58 1.53 -1.47
CA SER A 220 12.52 2.04 -2.49
C SER A 220 12.21 1.42 -3.84
N LEU A 221 12.15 0.09 -3.90
CA LEU A 221 11.80 -0.65 -5.10
C LEU A 221 10.42 -0.27 -5.64
N SER A 222 9.41 -0.12 -4.78
CA SER A 222 8.08 0.32 -5.20
C SER A 222 8.09 1.73 -5.78
N GLN A 223 8.97 2.62 -5.31
CA GLN A 223 9.09 3.98 -5.81
C GLN A 223 9.80 3.98 -7.15
N ASN A 224 10.92 3.26 -7.27
CA ASN A 224 11.68 3.10 -8.52
C ASN A 224 10.81 2.53 -9.65
N LEU A 225 10.07 1.44 -9.38
CA LEU A 225 9.10 0.90 -10.34
C LEU A 225 7.93 1.86 -10.60
N GLY A 226 7.58 2.72 -9.63
CA GLY A 226 6.59 3.77 -9.81
C GLY A 226 7.03 4.84 -10.78
N ASP A 227 8.26 5.32 -10.64
CA ASP A 227 8.83 6.30 -11.56
C ASP A 227 8.94 5.72 -12.98
N ASP A 228 9.32 4.44 -13.11
CA ASP A 228 9.35 3.75 -14.42
C ASP A 228 7.96 3.73 -15.06
N HIS A 229 6.95 3.31 -14.30
CA HIS A 229 5.57 3.26 -14.77
C HIS A 229 5.02 4.65 -15.17
N ASP A 230 5.30 5.67 -14.36
CA ASP A 230 4.84 7.04 -14.66
C ASP A 230 5.49 7.54 -15.96
N ILE A 231 6.77 7.24 -16.21
CA ILE A 231 7.43 7.55 -17.50
C ILE A 231 6.78 6.79 -18.66
N SER A 232 6.42 5.52 -18.49
CA SER A 232 5.69 4.76 -19.51
C SER A 232 4.34 5.41 -19.86
N LEU A 233 3.63 5.94 -18.87
CA LEU A 233 2.39 6.69 -19.09
C LEU A 233 2.64 8.00 -19.85
N LEU A 234 3.70 8.74 -19.54
CA LEU A 234 4.08 9.95 -20.30
C LEU A 234 4.41 9.60 -21.76
N CYS A 235 5.16 8.52 -21.99
CA CYS A 235 5.48 8.04 -23.35
C CYS A 235 4.22 7.70 -24.13
N ARG A 236 3.26 7.01 -23.50
CA ARG A 236 1.97 6.67 -24.11
C ARG A 236 1.18 7.91 -24.50
N LEU A 237 1.11 8.92 -23.62
CA LEU A 237 0.43 10.17 -23.92
C LEU A 237 1.06 10.88 -25.12
N VAL A 238 2.39 11.05 -25.11
CA VAL A 238 3.10 11.74 -26.20
C VAL A 238 3.04 10.98 -27.53
N SER A 239 2.88 9.66 -27.49
CA SER A 239 2.76 8.82 -28.70
C SER A 239 1.32 8.63 -29.18
N THR A 240 0.32 9.22 -28.50
CA THR A 240 -1.08 9.09 -28.89
C THR A 240 -1.35 9.91 -30.17
N PRO A 241 -1.82 9.32 -31.28
CA PRO A 241 -1.93 10.02 -32.57
C PRO A 241 -2.82 11.27 -32.57
N THR A 242 -3.81 11.31 -31.68
CA THR A 242 -4.74 12.45 -31.55
C THR A 242 -4.22 13.58 -30.68
N MET A 243 -3.01 13.45 -30.12
CA MET A 243 -2.41 14.42 -29.20
C MET A 243 -1.07 14.90 -29.75
N ILE A 244 -0.89 16.22 -29.87
CA ILE A 244 0.34 16.82 -30.37
C ILE A 244 0.94 17.67 -29.24
N PHE A 245 2.14 17.29 -28.78
CA PHE A 245 2.86 17.99 -27.73
C PHE A 245 4.14 18.69 -28.23
N GLY A 246 4.58 18.35 -29.44
CA GLY A 246 5.73 18.95 -30.13
C GLY A 246 5.86 18.38 -31.53
N SER A 247 6.85 18.86 -32.27
CA SER A 247 7.21 18.31 -33.59
C SER A 247 7.62 16.83 -33.50
N PRO A 248 7.63 16.09 -34.63
CA PRO A 248 8.11 14.71 -34.66
C PRO A 248 9.53 14.54 -34.09
N ASP A 249 10.43 15.46 -34.40
CA ASP A 249 11.82 15.43 -33.91
C ASP A 249 11.91 15.67 -32.40
N GLU A 250 11.12 16.62 -31.88
CA GLU A 250 11.05 16.86 -30.44
C GLU A 250 10.45 15.66 -29.69
N THR A 251 9.44 15.03 -30.26
CA THR A 251 8.82 13.80 -29.73
C THR A 251 9.83 12.66 -29.71
N ALA A 252 10.60 12.47 -30.79
CA ALA A 252 11.66 11.47 -30.84
C ALA A 252 12.75 11.74 -29.78
N ALA A 253 13.13 12.99 -29.58
CA ALA A 253 14.08 13.40 -28.54
C ALA A 253 13.53 13.13 -27.12
N PHE A 254 12.26 13.42 -26.87
CA PHE A 254 11.58 13.11 -25.61
C PHE A 254 11.58 11.59 -25.33
N LEU A 255 11.18 10.78 -26.31
CA LEU A 255 11.18 9.32 -26.16
C LEU A 255 12.59 8.77 -25.91
N LYS A 256 13.63 9.33 -26.55
CA LYS A 256 15.03 8.97 -26.28
C LYS A 256 15.43 9.27 -24.83
N ARG A 257 14.99 10.41 -24.28
CA ARG A 257 15.19 10.79 -22.87
C ARG A 257 14.52 9.80 -21.93
N CYS A 258 13.25 9.45 -22.17
CA CYS A 258 12.53 8.44 -21.39
C CYS A 258 13.23 7.08 -21.42
N ARG A 259 13.66 6.59 -22.60
CA ARG A 259 14.40 5.33 -22.73
C ARG A 259 15.69 5.31 -21.90
N LYS A 260 16.43 6.42 -21.83
CA LYS A 260 17.63 6.53 -20.99
C LYS A 260 17.27 6.37 -19.51
N ARG A 261 16.19 7.01 -19.06
CA ARG A 261 15.76 6.92 -17.66
C ARG A 261 15.20 5.55 -17.30
N HIS A 262 14.38 4.93 -18.17
CA HIS A 262 13.91 3.55 -18.01
C HIS A 262 15.06 2.59 -17.78
N ARG A 263 16.12 2.64 -18.60
CA ARG A 263 17.28 1.74 -18.43
C ARG A 263 17.92 1.86 -17.05
N ALA A 264 18.07 3.09 -16.54
CA ALA A 264 18.63 3.32 -15.21
C ALA A 264 17.71 2.76 -14.10
N LEU A 265 16.41 3.12 -14.14
CA LEU A 265 15.43 2.66 -13.15
C LEU A 265 15.27 1.14 -13.13
N ARG A 266 15.20 0.50 -14.30
CA ARG A 266 15.03 -0.96 -14.41
C ARG A 266 16.27 -1.71 -13.93
N LYS A 267 17.47 -1.18 -14.19
CA LYS A 267 18.72 -1.75 -13.65
C LYS A 267 18.74 -1.69 -12.12
N GLU A 268 18.41 -0.54 -11.54
CA GLU A 268 18.35 -0.36 -10.09
C GLU A 268 17.27 -1.25 -9.46
N ALA A 269 16.07 -1.25 -10.02
CA ALA A 269 14.97 -2.11 -9.59
C ALA A 269 15.35 -3.59 -9.64
N GLY A 270 16.08 -4.04 -10.66
CA GLY A 270 16.58 -5.41 -10.75
C GLY A 270 17.48 -5.79 -9.57
N ILE A 271 18.44 -4.94 -9.22
CA ILE A 271 19.34 -5.16 -8.07
C ILE A 271 18.56 -5.21 -6.74
N GLU A 272 17.63 -4.28 -6.54
CA GLU A 272 16.77 -4.28 -5.35
C GLU A 272 15.83 -5.49 -5.31
N GLY A 273 15.34 -5.93 -6.47
CA GLY A 273 14.52 -7.13 -6.65
C GLY A 273 15.25 -8.40 -6.25
N GLU A 274 16.49 -8.58 -6.73
CA GLU A 274 17.34 -9.71 -6.35
C GLU A 274 17.53 -9.78 -4.82
N ARG A 275 17.82 -8.63 -4.17
CA ARG A 275 17.94 -8.56 -2.72
C ARG A 275 16.64 -8.90 -2.00
N LEU A 276 15.51 -8.31 -2.43
CA LEU A 276 14.22 -8.47 -1.75
C LEU A 276 13.65 -9.89 -1.91
N PHE A 277 13.94 -10.55 -3.03
CA PHE A 277 13.39 -11.86 -3.43
C PHE A 277 14.37 -13.03 -3.39
N ALA A 278 15.57 -12.84 -2.83
CA ALA A 278 16.59 -13.88 -2.65
C ALA A 278 16.05 -15.10 -1.88
N GLU A 279 15.31 -14.86 -0.79
CA GLU A 279 14.71 -15.91 0.02
C GLU A 279 13.49 -16.53 -0.68
N ARG A 280 13.35 -17.86 -0.61
CA ARG A 280 12.16 -18.57 -1.13
C ARG A 280 10.93 -18.27 -0.26
N SER A 281 9.74 -18.29 -0.86
CA SER A 281 8.50 -17.88 -0.17
C SER A 281 8.15 -18.68 1.11
N ARG A 282 8.51 -19.97 1.16
CA ARG A 282 8.17 -20.86 2.29
C ARG A 282 9.02 -20.56 3.52
N PRO A 283 10.37 -20.58 3.45
CA PRO A 283 11.20 -20.19 4.59
C PRO A 283 10.93 -18.75 5.02
N PHE A 284 10.71 -17.83 4.08
CA PHE A 284 10.35 -16.45 4.41
C PHE A 284 9.10 -16.36 5.29
N ALA A 285 7.99 -16.95 4.85
CA ALA A 285 6.74 -16.90 5.62
C ALA A 285 6.86 -17.61 6.98
N ALA A 286 7.54 -18.76 7.03
CA ALA A 286 7.77 -19.50 8.29
C ALA A 286 8.61 -18.68 9.29
N ARG A 287 9.62 -17.95 8.79
CA ARG A 287 10.45 -17.07 9.62
C ARG A 287 9.63 -15.92 10.23
N ILE A 288 8.78 -15.28 9.43
CA ILE A 288 7.89 -14.22 9.93
C ILE A 288 6.85 -14.76 10.92
N GLU A 289 6.35 -15.97 10.70
CA GLU A 289 5.45 -16.65 11.64
C GLU A 289 6.13 -16.92 12.98
N VAL A 290 7.38 -17.38 13.00
CA VAL A 290 8.14 -17.52 14.24
C VAL A 290 8.33 -16.19 14.96
N TYR A 291 8.69 -15.12 14.23
CA TYR A 291 8.81 -13.78 14.82
C TYR A 291 7.51 -13.31 15.46
N TRP A 292 6.38 -13.56 14.77
CA TRP A 292 5.06 -13.20 15.29
C TRP A 292 4.72 -13.95 16.58
N LEU A 293 4.94 -15.27 16.60
CA LEU A 293 4.64 -16.10 17.78
C LEU A 293 5.51 -15.73 18.99
N LEU A 294 6.79 -15.38 18.77
CA LEU A 294 7.67 -14.91 19.84
C LEU A 294 7.19 -13.56 20.39
N ALA A 295 6.88 -12.59 19.54
CA ALA A 295 6.38 -11.28 19.96
C ALA A 295 5.05 -11.39 20.72
N ALA A 296 4.11 -12.22 20.25
CA ALA A 296 2.85 -12.49 20.96
C ALA A 296 3.09 -13.16 22.32
N GLY A 297 4.05 -14.09 22.41
CA GLY A 297 4.41 -14.77 23.65
C GLY A 297 5.11 -13.86 24.68
N GLU A 298 6.01 -12.98 24.24
CA GLU A 298 6.65 -11.97 25.09
C GLU A 298 5.63 -11.00 25.67
N ALA A 299 4.70 -10.53 24.84
CA ALA A 299 3.68 -9.60 25.27
C ALA A 299 2.69 -10.23 26.27
N ALA A 300 2.33 -11.50 26.07
CA ALA A 300 1.54 -12.26 27.03
C ALA A 300 2.24 -12.41 28.40
N LYS A 301 3.56 -12.60 28.43
CA LYS A 301 4.34 -12.66 29.69
C LYS A 301 4.37 -11.30 30.39
N ALA A 302 4.63 -10.22 29.67
CA ALA A 302 4.64 -8.86 30.21
C ALA A 302 3.26 -8.46 30.80
N ALA A 303 2.16 -8.88 30.17
CA ALA A 303 0.80 -8.65 30.69
C ALA A 303 0.50 -9.39 32.00
N VAL A 304 1.14 -10.56 32.23
CA VAL A 304 1.03 -11.30 33.49
C VAL A 304 1.84 -10.63 34.59
N GLU A 305 3.08 -10.20 34.30
CA GLU A 305 3.96 -9.53 35.27
C GLU A 305 3.44 -8.15 35.72
N THR A 306 2.64 -7.48 34.89
CA THR A 306 2.06 -6.15 35.19
C THR A 306 0.72 -6.19 35.94
N ARG A 307 0.15 -7.37 36.20
CA ARG A 307 -0.97 -7.54 37.14
C ARG A 307 -0.40 -7.83 38.53
N PRO A 308 -0.26 -6.84 39.44
CA PRO A 308 0.12 -7.17 40.80
C PRO A 308 -1.00 -8.01 41.42
N ASP A 309 -0.61 -9.06 42.15
CA ASP A 309 -1.48 -9.89 42.98
C ASP A 309 -2.23 -9.05 44.03
N ASN A 310 -3.29 -8.36 43.60
CA ASN A 310 -4.29 -7.80 44.50
C ASN A 310 -5.30 -8.89 44.86
N VAL A 311 -4.82 -9.98 45.44
CA VAL A 311 -5.65 -10.83 46.30
C VAL A 311 -5.44 -10.30 47.72
N VAL A 312 -6.24 -9.30 48.10
CA VAL A 312 -6.44 -8.98 49.51
C VAL A 312 -7.15 -10.19 50.12
N ALA A 313 -6.39 -11.05 50.79
CA ALA A 313 -6.94 -12.08 51.66
C ALA A 313 -7.71 -11.35 52.78
N PHE A 314 -9.04 -11.34 52.69
CA PHE A 314 -9.89 -10.97 53.81
C PHE A 314 -9.69 -12.03 54.89
N GLY A 315 -8.83 -11.71 55.86
CA GLY A 315 -8.63 -12.50 57.06
C GLY A 315 -9.91 -12.56 57.89
N ASP A 316 -10.16 -13.76 58.43
CA ASP A 316 -11.25 -14.10 59.33
C ASP A 316 -11.50 -13.02 60.39
N VAL A 317 -12.72 -12.46 60.36
CA VAL A 317 -13.25 -11.68 61.48
C VAL A 317 -13.51 -12.65 62.63
N ARG A 318 -12.57 -12.70 63.59
CA ARG A 318 -12.77 -13.31 64.90
C ARG A 318 -13.95 -12.64 65.60
N THR A 319 -15.03 -13.38 65.80
CA THR A 319 -16.08 -13.06 66.77
C THR A 319 -15.51 -13.05 68.19
N PRO A 320 -15.71 -12.00 69.00
CA PRO A 320 -15.45 -12.08 70.44
C PRO A 320 -16.65 -12.75 71.12
N ARG A 321 -16.35 -13.78 71.92
CA ARG A 321 -17.27 -14.35 72.92
C ARG A 321 -17.33 -13.41 74.14
N ALA A 322 -18.57 -13.25 74.61
CA ALA A 322 -19.08 -12.77 75.89
C ALA A 322 -18.11 -12.34 77.01
N GLY A 323 -18.41 -11.16 77.57
CA GLY A 323 -18.23 -10.76 78.96
C GLY A 323 -19.41 -9.89 79.34
#